data_AF-A0AAD1NWF7-F1
#
_entry.id   AF-A0AAD1NWF7-F1
#
_cell.length_a   1.000
_cell.length_b   1.000
_cell.length_c   1.000
_cell.angle_alpha   90.00
_cell.angle_beta   90.00
_cell.angle_gamma   90.00
#
_symmetry.space_group_name_H-M   'P 1'
#
loop_
_entity.id
_entity.type
_entity.pdbx_description
1 polymer ?
#
loop_
_entity_poly.entity_id
_entity_poly.type
_entity_poly.pdbx_seq_one_letter_code
_entity_poly.pdbx_strand_id
1 'polypeptide(L)' 'MNHLESLVENPETRELLTPTYTTDYKRLLVSNDYFMAFNRDDVTLEPSALASSRDQPSSPPTGRAMSQTPSFCAPDSQ' A
#
# COMPACT_ATOMS: atom_id res chain seq x y z
N MET A 1 -14.80 20.46 -6.95
CA MET A 1 -13.98 19.59 -7.81
C MET A 1 -13.30 18.59 -6.90
N ASN A 2 -13.90 17.41 -6.72
CA ASN A 2 -13.33 16.36 -5.88
C ASN A 2 -12.43 15.48 -6.74
N HIS A 3 -11.17 15.86 -6.85
CA HIS A 3 -10.17 15.13 -7.63
C HIS A 3 -10.11 13.64 -7.24
N LEU A 4 -10.25 13.35 -5.94
CA LEU A 4 -10.20 11.99 -5.41
C LEU A 4 -11.45 11.16 -5.78
N GLU A 5 -12.63 11.78 -5.93
CA GLU A 5 -13.84 11.12 -6.42
C GLU A 5 -13.74 10.68 -7.87
N SER A 6 -12.94 11.39 -8.68
CA SER A 6 -12.72 11.02 -10.08
C SER A 6 -11.69 9.89 -10.26
N LEU A 7 -10.93 9.58 -9.21
CA LEU A 7 -9.83 8.61 -9.27
C LEU A 7 -10.11 7.32 -8.50
N VAL A 8 -10.95 7.35 -7.46
CA VAL A 8 -11.23 6.19 -6.61
C VAL A 8 -12.74 5.98 -6.52
N GLU A 9 -13.21 4.81 -6.95
CA GLU A 9 -14.64 4.51 -7.05
C GLU A 9 -15.27 4.28 -5.67
N ASN A 10 -14.61 3.49 -4.81
CA ASN A 10 -15.14 3.08 -3.51
C ASN A 10 -15.13 4.25 -2.49
N PRO A 11 -16.29 4.69 -1.97
CA PRO A 11 -16.38 5.77 -0.98
C PRO A 11 -15.63 5.49 0.33
N GLU A 12 -15.60 4.26 0.82
CA GLU A 12 -14.93 3.92 2.08
C GLU A 12 -13.41 4.04 1.92
N THR A 13 -12.88 3.59 0.78
CA THR A 13 -11.46 3.75 0.44
C THR A 13 -11.09 5.23 0.33
N ARG A 14 -11.99 6.09 -0.18
CA ARG A 14 -11.76 7.54 -0.26
C ARG A 14 -11.59 8.18 1.11
N GLU A 15 -12.41 7.79 2.08
CA GLU A 15 -12.32 8.28 3.45
C GLU A 15 -11.00 7.87 4.10
N LEU A 16 -10.59 6.61 3.94
CA LEU A 16 -9.32 6.09 4.46
C LEU A 16 -8.09 6.74 3.82
N LEU A 17 -8.17 7.11 2.54
CA LEU A 17 -7.10 7.80 1.82
C LEU A 17 -7.05 9.30 2.09
N THR A 18 -8.06 9.86 2.76
CA THR A 18 -8.11 11.28 3.10
C THR A 18 -7.44 11.50 4.46
N PRO A 19 -6.23 12.09 4.50
CA PRO A 19 -5.54 12.31 5.76
C PRO A 19 -6.30 13.32 6.64
N THR A 20 -6.45 12.98 7.92
CA THR A 20 -7.08 13.85 8.94
C THR A 20 -6.10 14.79 9.64
N TYR A 21 -4.83 14.79 9.24
CA TYR A 21 -3.78 15.66 9.77
C TYR A 21 -3.57 16.90 8.89
N THR A 22 -3.10 18.00 9.47
CA THR A 22 -2.82 19.22 8.70
C THR A 22 -1.62 19.04 7.76
N THR A 23 -1.63 19.74 6.63
CA THR A 23 -0.67 19.58 5.54
C THR A 23 0.80 19.74 5.96
N ASP A 24 1.09 20.51 7.00
CA ASP A 24 2.46 20.82 7.43
C ASP A 24 3.18 19.64 8.12
N TYR A 25 2.46 18.58 8.47
CA TYR A 25 3.01 17.45 9.22
C TYR A 25 3.71 16.40 8.35
N LYS A 26 3.48 16.40 7.03
CA LYS A 26 4.05 15.39 6.13
C LYS A 26 4.41 15.98 4.77
N ARG A 27 5.50 15.49 4.18
CA ARG A 27 5.94 15.91 2.83
C ARG A 27 4.87 15.51 1.80
N LEU A 28 4.49 16.45 0.95
CA LEU A 28 3.59 16.18 -0.18
C LEU A 28 4.24 15.19 -1.15
N LEU A 29 3.50 14.12 -1.46
CA LEU A 29 3.89 13.13 -2.45
C LEU A 29 3.08 13.37 -3.73
N VAL A 30 3.75 13.30 -4.88
CA VAL A 30 3.12 13.42 -6.19
C VAL A 30 3.38 12.12 -6.95
N SER A 31 2.31 11.43 -7.31
CA SER A 31 2.32 10.24 -8.17
C SER A 31 1.15 10.35 -9.14
N ASN A 32 1.35 9.86 -10.36
CA ASN A 32 0.34 9.92 -11.41
C ASN A 32 -0.72 8.82 -11.23
N ASP A 33 -0.39 7.76 -10.51
CA ASP A 33 -1.02 6.44 -10.58
C ASP A 33 -1.35 5.82 -9.21
N TYR A 34 -0.87 6.42 -8.11
CA TYR A 34 -1.10 5.93 -6.75
C TYR A 34 -2.59 5.72 -6.42
N PHE A 35 -3.44 6.72 -6.66
CA PHE A 35 -4.86 6.62 -6.31
C PHE A 35 -5.61 5.63 -7.21
N MET A 36 -5.25 5.54 -8.49
CA MET A 36 -5.90 4.62 -9.43
C MET A 36 -5.61 3.15 -9.13
N ALA A 37 -4.48 2.86 -8.46
CA ALA A 37 -4.13 1.50 -8.08
C ALA A 37 -5.19 0.85 -7.16
N PHE A 38 -5.90 1.64 -6.34
CA PHE A 38 -6.92 1.14 -5.43
C PHE A 38 -8.24 0.70 -6.10
N ASN A 39 -8.40 0.91 -7.41
CA ASN A 39 -9.53 0.38 -8.17
C ASN A 39 -9.27 -1.02 -8.72
N ARG A 40 -8.07 -1.57 -8.55
CA ARG A 40 -7.72 -2.90 -9.05
C ARG A 40 -8.13 -3.97 -8.03
N ASP A 41 -8.66 -5.09 -8.52
CA ASP A 41 -9.08 -6.22 -7.68
C ASP A 41 -7.92 -6.90 -6.92
N ASP A 42 -6.68 -6.71 -7.37
CA ASP A 42 -5.47 -7.26 -6.75
C ASP A 42 -4.84 -6.35 -5.69
N VAL A 43 -5.52 -5.26 -5.31
CA VAL A 43 -5.04 -4.27 -4.35
C VAL A 43 -5.99 -4.17 -3.16
N THR A 44 -5.46 -4.39 -1.96
CA THR A 44 -6.19 -4.23 -0.69
C THR A 44 -5.51 -3.17 0.17
N LEU A 45 -6.31 -2.23 0.69
CA LEU A 45 -5.85 -1.23 1.67
C LEU A 45 -6.04 -1.76 3.09
N GLU A 46 -4.94 -1.92 3.83
CA GLU A 46 -4.94 -2.38 5.23
C GLU A 46 -4.57 -1.23 6.18
N PRO A 47 -5.54 -0.55 6.82
CA PRO A 47 -5.27 0.60 7.70
C PRO A 47 -4.82 0.19 9.11
N SER A 48 -4.85 -1.10 9.42
CA SER A 48 -4.51 -1.61 10.75
C SER A 48 -3.00 -1.68 10.98
N ALA A 49 -2.58 -1.48 12.23
CA ALA A 49 -1.18 -1.65 12.59
C ALA A 49 -0.77 -3.14 12.48
N LEU A 50 0.40 -3.40 11.88
CA LEU A 50 0.95 -4.74 11.83
C LEU A 50 1.23 -5.26 13.25
N ALA A 51 0.58 -6.37 13.62
CA ALA A 51 0.69 -6.93 14.97
C ALA A 51 2.04 -7.62 15.24
N SER A 52 2.60 -8.31 14.24
CA SER A 52 3.92 -8.96 14.29
C SER A 52 4.28 -9.45 12.90
N SER A 53 5.53 -9.25 12.47
CA SER A 53 6.08 -9.97 11.32
C SER A 53 6.71 -11.28 11.80
N ARG A 54 6.36 -12.40 11.17
CA ARG A 54 7.08 -13.66 11.36
C ARG A 54 8.09 -13.79 10.23
N ASP A 55 9.35 -13.51 10.53
CA ASP A 55 10.44 -13.79 9.59
C ASP A 55 10.62 -15.31 9.50
N GLN A 56 10.11 -15.89 8.42
CA GLN A 56 10.50 -17.24 8.02
C GLN A 56 11.74 -17.09 7.14
N PRO A 57 12.95 -17.46 7.62
CA PRO A 57 14.08 -17.57 6.73
C PRO A 57 13.75 -18.65 5.70
N SER A 58 13.62 -18.27 4.43
CA SER A 58 13.52 -19.23 3.35
C SER A 58 14.85 -19.98 3.27
N SER A 59 14.96 -21.11 3.95
CA SER A 59 16.02 -22.07 3.70
C SER A 59 15.95 -22.46 2.22
N PRO A 60 17.05 -22.43 1.46
CA PRO A 60 17.01 -22.78 0.05
C PRO A 60 16.71 -24.27 -0.06
N PRO A 61 15.62 -24.70 -0.71
CA PRO A 61 15.47 -26.10 -1.06
C PRO A 61 16.39 -26.36 -2.24
N THR A 62 17.38 -27.23 -2.06
CA THR A 62 17.97 -27.99 -3.16
C THR A 62 16.81 -28.56 -3.99
N GLY A 63 16.61 -28.02 -5.19
CA GLY A 63 15.79 -28.61 -6.25
C GLY A 63 14.26 -28.52 -6.11
N ARG A 64 13.69 -27.31 -6.19
CA ARG A 64 12.50 -26.98 -7.03
C ARG A 64 12.01 -25.58 -6.69
N ALA A 65 12.04 -24.68 -7.68
CA ALA A 65 11.45 -23.36 -7.57
C ALA A 65 9.91 -23.49 -7.50
N MET A 66 9.33 -23.13 -6.35
CA MET A 66 7.92 -22.80 -6.22
C MET A 66 7.79 -21.28 -6.21
N SER A 67 6.84 -20.75 -6.97
CA SER A 67 6.57 -19.32 -7.12
C SER A 67 6.17 -18.70 -5.78
N GLN A 68 7.11 -18.04 -5.09
CA GLN A 68 6.81 -17.16 -3.97
C GLN A 68 6.64 -15.73 -4.48
N THR A 69 5.56 -15.08 -4.07
CA THR A 69 5.34 -13.65 -4.30
C THR A 69 6.37 -12.85 -3.48
N PRO A 70 7.13 -11.93 -4.09
CA PRO A 70 8.10 -11.12 -3.35
C PRO A 70 7.37 -10.20 -2.36
N SER A 71 7.79 -10.23 -1.09
CA SER A 71 7.40 -9.24 -0.09
C SER A 71 8.31 -8.02 -0.25
N PHE A 72 7.74 -6.88 -0.63
CA PHE A 72 8.47 -5.62 -0.74
C PHE A 72 8.21 -4.78 0.52
N CYS A 73 9.23 -4.62 1.35
CA CYS A 73 9.22 -3.61 2.41
C CYS A 73 9.68 -2.29 1.79
N ALA A 74 8.86 -1.25 1.88
CA ALA A 74 9.25 0.12 1.51
C ALA A 74 9.66 0.88 2.77
N PRO A 75 10.91 0.71 3.28
CA PRO A 75 11.37 1.49 4.41
C PRO A 75 11.47 2.97 4.01
N ASP A 76 11.21 3.85 4.96
CA ASP A 76 11.54 5.28 4.85
C ASP A 76 13.02 5.40 4.46
N SER A 77 13.29 5.75 3.20
CA SER A 77 14.63 6.09 2.74
C SER A 77 14.91 7.53 3.17
N GLN A 78 15.75 7.67 4.19
CA GLN A 78 16.28 8.95 4.68
C GLN A 78 17.11 9.66 3.60
#